data_AF-A0A922M6E6-F1
#
_entry.id   AF-A0A922M6E6-F1
#
_cell.length_a   1.000
_cell.length_b   1.000
_cell.length_c   1.000
_cell.angle_alpha   90.00
_cell.angle_beta   90.00
_cell.angle_gamma   90.00
#
_symmetry.space_group_name_H-M   'P 1'
#
loop_
_entity.id
_entity.type
_entity.pdbx_description
1 polymer ?
#
loop_
_entity_poly.entity_id
_entity_poly.type
_entity_poly.pdbx_seq_one_letter_code
_entity_poly.pdbx_strand_id
1 'polypeptide(L)'
;MNASKQRIGDQRRAIVQRNFLTNEEILKIKEEVRLLLQNQSPISHYTETNHSSSRRMRWTDQLNETIMKSYYRLTNLETDFTTYRSLLHQDIISKCPSIAHLSAQRIADQRRSIVNNQLLSTDRLNEIREEVRNELSCMNNYTSDNTTPQPTIHETLTQTTPLATNTANIQLTTATNTNDQNTQQLTQNSLILSAEITKQLEEMYSETYHKLKSSDPTTRPYIPKLKPSRKLAAITSCLNTQILPKTLTPNTDFNTLQTSIYCAAYTAAKFNGARIKENVESNNQSEQVPWWQKRLERRISKLRANIGRLTEYAKGVRSQALEIHICNIKRTYKIHTQHEAENTDITHFLDTLKQKLNSLANRLRRYKETTTRKIQNKQFNNNEKLFYRQLTQQNNKLQHDTPLPSPESLHTFWSNIWSNPMQHQQSIPVFTVVIYRDNRTRQSLYRGYQYGFLRTNNIKLQLKN
;
A
#
# COMPACT_ATOMS: atom_id res chain seq x y z
N MET A 1 13.55 -44.59 3.58
CA MET A 1 12.22 -44.04 3.94
C MET A 1 12.26 -42.52 3.84
N ASN A 2 11.46 -41.90 2.97
CA ASN A 2 11.53 -40.44 2.73
C ASN A 2 10.53 -39.68 3.60
N ALA A 3 10.97 -39.24 4.79
CA ALA A 3 10.20 -38.31 5.61
C ALA A 3 10.25 -36.89 5.01
N SER A 4 9.11 -36.18 5.04
CA SER A 4 9.04 -34.78 4.60
C SER A 4 9.94 -33.90 5.48
N LYS A 5 10.63 -32.92 4.86
CA LYS A 5 11.48 -31.92 5.54
C LYS A 5 10.73 -31.18 6.66
N GLN A 6 9.42 -30.99 6.50
CA GLN A 6 8.55 -30.42 7.54
C GLN A 6 8.50 -31.32 8.78
N ARG A 7 8.21 -32.62 8.59
CA ARG A 7 8.13 -33.63 9.65
C ARG A 7 9.44 -33.80 10.41
N ILE A 8 10.58 -33.77 9.71
CA ILE A 8 11.92 -33.78 10.31
C ILE A 8 12.15 -32.52 11.16
N GLY A 9 11.74 -31.35 10.67
CA GLY A 9 11.80 -30.09 11.42
C GLY A 9 10.92 -30.07 12.67
N ASP A 10 9.73 -30.66 12.60
CA ASP A 10 8.81 -30.78 13.73
C ASP A 10 9.32 -31.79 14.77
N GLN A 11 9.87 -32.93 14.35
CA GLN A 11 10.54 -33.87 15.25
C GLN A 11 11.74 -33.22 15.97
N ARG A 12 12.58 -32.48 15.24
CA ARG A 12 13.70 -31.72 15.83
C ARG A 12 13.23 -30.70 16.87
N ARG A 13 12.12 -29.99 16.62
CA ARG A 13 11.52 -29.07 17.59
C ARG A 13 11.00 -29.80 18.82
N ALA A 14 10.29 -30.91 18.65
CA ALA A 14 9.74 -31.71 19.74
C ALA A 14 10.83 -32.31 20.65
N ILE A 15 11.93 -32.78 20.06
CA ILE A 15 13.10 -33.30 20.79
C ILE A 15 13.73 -32.23 21.69
N VAL A 16 13.95 -31.03 21.16
CA VAL A 16 14.56 -29.91 21.90
C VAL A 16 13.61 -29.32 22.94
N GLN A 17 12.31 -29.20 22.65
CA GLN A 17 11.35 -28.59 23.60
C GLN A 17 10.96 -29.49 24.77
N ARG A 18 11.20 -30.80 24.69
CA ARG A 18 10.87 -31.77 25.74
C ARG A 18 12.11 -32.36 26.43
N ASN A 19 13.29 -31.77 26.22
CA ASN A 19 14.57 -32.21 26.80
C ASN A 19 14.85 -33.71 26.61
N PHE A 20 14.49 -34.28 25.45
CA PHE A 20 14.69 -35.71 25.17
C PHE A 20 16.15 -36.10 24.93
N LEU A 21 17.04 -35.11 24.76
CA LEU A 21 18.48 -35.26 24.86
C LEU A 21 19.03 -34.16 25.77
N THR A 22 20.08 -34.48 26.51
CA THR A 22 20.84 -33.55 27.33
C THR A 22 21.66 -32.58 26.47
N ASN A 23 22.08 -31.46 27.06
CA ASN A 23 22.89 -30.47 26.34
C ASN A 23 24.27 -31.02 25.90
N GLU A 24 24.82 -31.99 26.64
CA GLU A 24 26.09 -32.66 26.30
C GLU A 24 25.94 -33.58 25.09
N GLU A 25 24.87 -34.36 25.01
CA GLU A 25 24.57 -35.20 23.84
C GLU A 25 24.31 -34.34 22.59
N ILE A 26 23.61 -33.22 22.75
CA ILE A 26 23.40 -32.25 21.66
C ILE A 26 24.73 -31.62 21.20
N LEU A 27 25.71 -31.45 22.09
CA LEU A 27 27.06 -31.00 21.72
C LEU A 27 27.84 -32.09 20.97
N LYS A 28 27.85 -33.33 21.46
CA LYS A 28 28.50 -34.47 20.77
C LYS A 28 27.94 -34.67 19.36
N ILE A 29 26.62 -34.65 19.18
CA ILE A 29 25.98 -34.77 17.86
C ILE A 29 26.36 -33.62 16.92
N LYS A 30 26.51 -32.38 17.43
CA LYS A 30 26.99 -31.26 16.60
C LYS A 30 28.44 -31.45 16.16
N GLU A 31 29.27 -32.02 17.03
CA GLU A 31 30.69 -32.26 16.76
C GLU A 31 30.89 -33.41 15.76
N GLU A 32 30.16 -34.52 15.91
CA GLU A 32 30.11 -35.60 14.91
C GLU A 32 29.64 -35.10 13.54
N VAL A 33 28.55 -34.32 13.49
CA VAL A 33 28.06 -33.74 12.22
C VAL A 33 29.07 -32.78 11.60
N ARG A 34 29.83 -32.03 12.41
CA ARG A 34 30.91 -31.16 11.93
C ARG A 34 32.06 -31.98 11.32
N LEU A 35 32.48 -33.06 11.97
CA LEU A 35 33.52 -33.96 11.46
C LEU A 35 33.08 -34.67 10.17
N LEU A 36 31.83 -35.12 10.10
CA LEU A 36 31.25 -35.74 8.89
C LEU A 36 31.18 -34.77 7.70
N LEU A 37 30.92 -33.48 7.95
CA LEU A 37 30.94 -32.44 6.91
C LEU A 37 32.36 -32.05 6.47
N GLN A 38 33.37 -32.25 7.32
CA GLN A 38 34.77 -31.93 7.02
C GLN A 38 35.46 -33.01 6.18
N ASN A 39 34.95 -34.24 6.20
CA ASN A 39 35.48 -35.37 5.43
C ASN A 39 34.86 -35.54 4.01
N GLN A 40 34.04 -34.60 3.54
CA GLN A 40 33.49 -34.62 2.18
C GLN A 40 34.19 -33.60 1.27
N SER A 41 35.17 -34.08 0.48
CA SER A 41 35.78 -33.30 -0.60
C SER A 41 34.74 -32.85 -1.65
N PRO A 42 34.91 -31.69 -2.29
CA PRO A 42 33.85 -31.05 -3.06
C PRO A 42 33.59 -31.75 -4.40
N ILE A 43 32.47 -32.47 -4.49
CA ILE A 43 31.95 -32.98 -5.78
C ILE A 43 31.40 -31.81 -6.60
N SER A 44 32.04 -31.54 -7.74
CA SER A 44 31.62 -30.54 -8.72
C SER A 44 30.42 -31.02 -9.53
N HIS A 45 29.21 -30.66 -9.09
CA HIS A 45 28.00 -30.80 -9.92
C HIS A 45 27.60 -29.47 -10.56
N TYR A 46 28.21 -29.17 -11.71
CA TYR A 46 27.54 -28.35 -12.71
C TYR A 46 26.36 -29.15 -13.28
N THR A 47 25.15 -28.75 -12.91
CA THR A 47 23.92 -29.17 -13.60
C THR A 47 23.17 -27.92 -14.03
N GLU A 48 23.27 -27.61 -15.31
CA GLU A 48 22.46 -26.56 -15.93
C GLU A 48 20.98 -26.96 -15.82
N THR A 49 20.22 -26.19 -15.05
CA THR A 49 18.76 -26.31 -15.00
C THR A 49 18.15 -24.92 -15.20
N ASN A 50 17.90 -24.60 -16.47
CA ASN A 50 17.14 -23.41 -16.84
C ASN A 50 15.71 -23.50 -16.29
N HIS A 51 15.20 -22.35 -15.85
CA HIS A 51 13.83 -22.10 -15.36
C HIS A 51 13.32 -22.93 -14.15
N SER A 52 13.43 -22.31 -12.96
CA SER A 52 12.44 -22.50 -11.89
C SER A 52 12.09 -21.17 -11.21
N SER A 53 10.80 -20.90 -11.10
CA SER A 53 10.24 -19.71 -10.49
C SER A 53 10.57 -19.57 -9.00
N SER A 54 11.04 -18.39 -8.60
CA SER A 54 10.90 -17.82 -7.25
C SER A 54 11.32 -18.71 -6.05
N ARG A 55 12.59 -19.16 -6.02
CA ARG A 55 13.27 -19.23 -4.71
C ARG A 55 13.58 -17.81 -4.25
N ARG A 56 13.17 -17.44 -3.03
CA ARG A 56 13.58 -16.17 -2.42
C ARG A 56 15.10 -16.18 -2.28
N MET A 57 15.79 -15.29 -3.01
CA MET A 57 17.23 -15.15 -2.97
C MET A 57 17.72 -14.97 -1.53
N ARG A 58 18.69 -15.78 -1.12
CA ARG A 58 19.36 -15.67 0.18
C ARG A 58 20.50 -14.67 0.05
N TRP A 59 20.43 -13.58 0.81
CA TRP A 59 21.56 -12.67 0.97
C TRP A 59 22.60 -13.35 1.87
N THR A 60 23.85 -13.41 1.41
CA THR A 60 24.99 -13.89 2.17
C THR A 60 25.69 -12.73 2.87
N ASP A 61 26.42 -13.02 3.95
CA ASP A 61 27.08 -11.99 4.74
C ASP A 61 28.18 -11.30 3.92
N GLN A 62 28.95 -12.05 3.13
CA GLN A 62 29.89 -11.53 2.14
C GLN A 62 29.22 -10.51 1.18
N LEU A 63 28.03 -10.80 0.65
CA LEU A 63 27.33 -9.89 -0.24
C LEU A 63 26.79 -8.65 0.50
N ASN A 64 26.39 -8.80 1.76
CA ASN A 64 26.03 -7.67 2.62
C ASN A 64 27.25 -6.76 2.88
N GLU A 65 28.43 -7.33 3.12
CA GLU A 65 29.69 -6.58 3.26
C GLU A 65 30.06 -5.84 1.98
N THR A 66 29.98 -6.49 0.80
CA THR A 66 30.25 -5.82 -0.49
C THR A 66 29.31 -4.63 -0.71
N ILE A 67 28.03 -4.77 -0.38
CA ILE A 67 27.03 -3.67 -0.44
C ILE A 67 27.41 -2.53 0.49
N MET A 68 27.86 -2.80 1.73
CA MET A 68 28.24 -1.77 2.69
C MET A 68 29.57 -1.07 2.34
N LYS A 69 30.60 -1.82 1.90
CA LYS A 69 31.88 -1.26 1.43
C LYS A 69 31.67 -0.29 0.26
N SER A 70 30.95 -0.76 -0.77
CA SER A 70 30.63 0.04 -1.95
C SER A 70 29.77 1.26 -1.60
N TYR A 71 28.85 1.12 -0.65
CA TYR A 71 28.04 2.24 -0.16
C TYR A 71 28.87 3.32 0.55
N TYR A 72 29.76 2.95 1.48
CA TYR A 72 30.60 3.93 2.19
C TYR A 72 31.61 4.59 1.25
N ARG A 73 32.17 3.85 0.28
CA ARG A 73 33.08 4.39 -0.74
C ARG A 73 32.40 5.44 -1.61
N LEU A 74 31.17 5.16 -2.08
CA LEU A 74 30.43 6.06 -2.97
C LEU A 74 29.77 7.26 -2.27
N THR A 75 29.60 7.20 -0.95
CA THR A 75 29.02 8.31 -0.17
C THR A 75 30.04 9.10 0.64
N ASN A 76 31.34 8.82 0.43
CA ASN A 76 32.45 9.39 1.20
C ASN A 76 32.18 9.33 2.72
N LEU A 77 31.92 8.12 3.23
CA LEU A 77 31.56 7.87 4.63
C LEU A 77 30.29 8.60 5.09
N GLU A 78 29.26 8.64 4.23
CA GLU A 78 27.95 9.27 4.49
C GLU A 78 27.99 10.81 4.56
N THR A 79 28.88 11.46 3.81
CA THR A 79 28.88 12.94 3.64
C THR A 79 28.07 13.40 2.43
N ASP A 80 28.06 12.63 1.33
CA ASP A 80 27.20 12.88 0.17
C ASP A 80 26.11 11.80 0.04
N PHE A 81 24.86 12.24 0.00
CA PHE A 81 23.68 11.40 -0.15
C PHE A 81 22.99 11.58 -1.51
N THR A 82 23.50 12.46 -2.37
CA THR A 82 22.90 12.77 -3.66
C THR A 82 23.20 11.67 -4.67
N THR A 83 22.16 11.14 -5.33
CA THR A 83 22.26 10.19 -6.46
C THR A 83 23.07 8.89 -6.28
N TYR A 84 23.58 8.56 -5.08
CA TYR A 84 24.45 7.40 -4.80
C TYR A 84 23.92 6.04 -5.30
N ARG A 85 22.60 5.91 -5.49
CA ARG A 85 21.90 4.66 -5.76
C ARG A 85 22.12 4.09 -7.16
N SER A 86 22.29 4.92 -8.19
CA SER A 86 22.63 4.44 -9.54
C SER A 86 24.08 3.94 -9.57
N LEU A 87 24.99 4.73 -9.00
CA LEU A 87 26.41 4.38 -8.86
C LEU A 87 26.62 3.10 -8.04
N LEU A 88 25.89 2.94 -6.93
CA LEU A 88 25.94 1.73 -6.10
C LEU A 88 25.42 0.49 -6.84
N HIS A 89 24.45 0.63 -7.74
CA HIS A 89 23.99 -0.47 -8.58
C HIS A 89 25.07 -0.89 -9.58
N GLN A 90 25.74 0.09 -10.22
CA GLN A 90 26.82 -0.15 -11.17
C GLN A 90 28.06 -0.82 -10.53
N ASP A 91 28.54 -0.30 -9.39
CA ASP A 91 29.71 -0.84 -8.67
C ASP A 91 29.45 -2.22 -8.03
N ILE A 92 28.18 -2.55 -7.73
CA ILE A 92 27.82 -3.89 -7.25
C ILE A 92 27.65 -4.89 -8.40
N ILE A 93 27.18 -4.47 -9.58
CA ILE A 93 27.15 -5.34 -10.76
C ILE A 93 28.56 -5.68 -11.25
N SER A 94 29.49 -4.74 -11.25
CA SER A 94 30.88 -5.01 -11.65
C SER A 94 31.58 -5.98 -10.69
N LYS A 95 31.35 -5.85 -9.37
CA LYS A 95 31.93 -6.74 -8.34
C LYS A 95 31.21 -8.08 -8.20
N CYS A 96 29.92 -8.17 -8.54
CA CYS A 96 29.11 -9.37 -8.38
C CYS A 96 28.16 -9.59 -9.59
N PRO A 97 28.67 -10.06 -10.75
CA PRO A 97 27.86 -10.26 -11.95
C PRO A 97 26.67 -11.22 -11.76
N SER A 98 26.76 -12.17 -10.82
CA SER A 98 25.71 -13.14 -10.50
C SER A 98 24.39 -12.50 -10.03
N ILE A 99 24.42 -11.26 -9.56
CA ILE A 99 23.23 -10.51 -9.12
C ILE A 99 22.82 -9.37 -10.08
N ALA A 100 23.35 -9.34 -11.31
CA ALA A 100 23.02 -8.33 -12.32
C ALA A 100 21.50 -8.21 -12.64
N HIS A 101 20.74 -9.28 -12.40
CA HIS A 101 19.28 -9.30 -12.55
C HIS A 101 18.51 -8.50 -11.47
N LEU A 102 19.19 -7.98 -10.44
CA LEU A 102 18.56 -7.18 -9.38
C LEU A 102 18.48 -5.70 -9.76
N SER A 103 17.37 -5.04 -9.41
CA SER A 103 17.21 -3.60 -9.61
C SER A 103 17.95 -2.77 -8.56
N ALA A 104 18.33 -1.53 -8.92
CA ALA A 104 18.91 -0.56 -7.99
C ALA A 104 18.03 -0.31 -6.74
N GLN A 105 16.71 -0.45 -6.86
CA GLN A 105 15.79 -0.44 -5.73
C GLN A 105 16.09 -1.58 -4.75
N ARG A 106 16.28 -2.79 -5.28
CA ARG A 106 16.45 -4.01 -4.47
C ARG A 106 17.76 -3.99 -3.67
N ILE A 107 18.83 -3.46 -4.25
CA ILE A 107 20.13 -3.27 -3.57
C ILE A 107 20.01 -2.18 -2.49
N ALA A 108 19.39 -1.04 -2.79
CA ALA A 108 19.17 0.03 -1.82
C ALA A 108 18.28 -0.41 -0.64
N ASP A 109 17.24 -1.22 -0.90
CA ASP A 109 16.40 -1.81 0.14
C ASP A 109 17.18 -2.82 0.99
N GLN A 110 18.12 -3.57 0.40
CA GLN A 110 19.00 -4.47 1.16
C GLN A 110 19.97 -3.70 2.06
N ARG A 111 20.58 -2.59 1.59
CA ARG A 111 21.39 -1.69 2.46
C ARG A 111 20.59 -1.24 3.68
N ARG A 112 19.31 -0.85 3.52
CA ARG A 112 18.45 -0.50 4.66
C ARG A 112 18.16 -1.72 5.57
N SER A 113 17.97 -2.89 4.99
CA SER A 113 17.77 -4.14 5.75
C SER A 113 18.99 -4.51 6.59
N ILE A 114 20.21 -4.32 6.06
CA ILE A 114 21.46 -4.58 6.78
C ILE A 114 21.55 -3.71 8.05
N VAL A 115 21.33 -2.40 7.91
CA VAL A 115 21.37 -1.45 9.03
C VAL A 115 20.22 -1.68 10.02
N ASN A 116 18.98 -1.79 9.54
CA ASN A 116 17.80 -1.84 10.41
C ASN A 116 17.64 -3.18 11.15
N ASN A 117 18.08 -4.29 10.55
CA ASN A 117 17.92 -5.64 11.10
C ASN A 117 19.26 -6.21 11.61
N GLN A 118 20.31 -5.40 11.71
CA GLN A 118 21.65 -5.79 12.20
C GLN A 118 22.18 -7.07 11.51
N LEU A 119 22.08 -7.12 10.17
CA LEU A 119 22.58 -8.27 9.39
C LEU A 119 24.12 -8.33 9.31
N LEU A 120 24.78 -7.28 9.79
CA LEU A 120 26.19 -7.24 10.15
C LEU A 120 26.26 -6.67 11.57
N SER A 121 27.22 -7.10 12.39
CA SER A 121 27.41 -6.55 13.73
C SER A 121 27.80 -5.07 13.66
N THR A 122 27.54 -4.32 14.74
CA THR A 122 27.98 -2.92 14.88
C THR A 122 29.48 -2.79 14.69
N ASP A 123 30.23 -3.76 15.24
CA ASP A 123 31.68 -3.76 15.25
C ASP A 123 32.21 -4.03 13.83
N ARG A 124 31.62 -4.99 13.09
CA ARG A 124 31.95 -5.25 11.69
C ARG A 124 31.57 -4.10 10.77
N LEU A 125 30.48 -3.37 11.07
CA LEU A 125 30.12 -2.15 10.34
C LEU A 125 31.09 -0.99 10.59
N ASN A 126 31.69 -0.92 11.78
CA ASN A 126 32.74 0.06 12.12
C ASN A 126 34.07 -0.33 11.46
N GLU A 127 34.49 -1.60 11.53
CA GLU A 127 35.64 -2.12 10.78
C GLU A 127 35.54 -1.77 9.29
N ILE A 128 34.40 -2.08 8.65
CA ILE A 128 34.16 -1.74 7.23
C ILE A 128 34.19 -0.22 6.98
N ARG A 129 33.87 0.62 7.99
CA ARG A 129 33.97 2.09 7.89
C ARG A 129 35.43 2.56 7.98
N GLU A 130 36.25 1.93 8.83
CA GLU A 130 37.69 2.21 8.95
C GLU A 130 38.48 1.66 7.74
N GLU A 131 38.15 0.47 7.24
CA GLU A 131 38.70 -0.09 6.01
C GLU A 131 38.54 0.90 4.83
N VAL A 132 37.31 1.41 4.61
CA VAL A 132 37.04 2.41 3.57
C VAL A 132 37.69 3.77 3.86
N ARG A 133 37.78 4.20 5.13
CA ARG A 133 38.51 5.42 5.50
C ARG A 133 39.98 5.33 5.12
N ASN A 134 40.61 4.19 5.38
CA ASN A 134 42.00 3.94 5.03
C ASN A 134 42.19 3.87 3.51
N GLU A 135 41.31 3.19 2.77
CA GLU A 135 41.31 3.19 1.29
C GLU A 135 41.26 4.62 0.72
N LEU A 136 40.35 5.47 1.20
CA LEU A 136 40.22 6.87 0.76
C LEU A 136 41.42 7.73 1.18
N SER A 137 41.98 7.51 2.37
CA SER A 137 43.19 8.20 2.83
C SER A 137 44.43 7.84 2.01
N CYS A 138 44.56 6.57 1.60
CA CYS A 138 45.63 6.13 0.71
C CYS A 138 45.50 6.76 -0.68
N MET A 139 44.29 6.83 -1.26
CA MET A 139 44.08 7.43 -2.58
C MET A 139 44.47 8.92 -2.64
N ASN A 140 44.26 9.68 -1.57
CA ASN A 140 44.65 11.09 -1.49
C ASN A 140 46.17 11.32 -1.34
N ASN A 141 46.92 10.35 -0.79
CA ASN A 141 48.36 10.50 -0.57
C ASN A 141 49.22 10.21 -1.83
N TYR A 142 48.64 9.61 -2.88
CA TYR A 142 49.33 9.37 -4.16
C TYR A 142 49.17 10.50 -5.19
N THR A 143 48.58 11.63 -4.82
CA THR A 143 48.32 12.78 -5.73
C THR A 143 49.15 14.02 -5.42
N SER A 144 50.30 13.86 -4.76
CA SER A 144 51.28 14.94 -4.54
C SER A 144 52.65 14.58 -5.11
N ASP A 145 52.74 14.62 -6.45
CA ASP A 145 53.97 14.98 -7.17
C ASP A 145 53.67 15.22 -8.66
N ASN A 146 53.40 16.48 -9.02
CA ASN A 146 53.94 17.22 -10.17
C ASN A 146 53.08 18.45 -10.56
N THR A 147 53.60 19.63 -10.18
CA THR A 147 53.59 20.89 -10.94
C THR A 147 52.26 21.47 -11.46
N THR A 148 51.68 22.37 -10.66
CA THR A 148 50.76 23.45 -11.10
C THR A 148 51.47 24.43 -12.06
N PRO A 149 50.76 25.11 -12.99
CA PRO A 149 50.15 26.40 -12.60
C PRO A 149 48.66 26.59 -12.98
N GLN A 150 48.04 27.45 -12.18
CA GLN A 150 46.73 28.13 -12.25
C GLN A 150 45.96 28.20 -13.60
N PRO A 151 44.60 28.29 -13.55
CA PRO A 151 44.01 29.64 -13.60
C PRO A 151 42.78 29.92 -12.71
N THR A 152 42.80 31.14 -12.15
CA THR A 152 41.80 32.24 -12.18
C THR A 152 40.27 31.99 -12.30
N ILE A 153 39.53 32.86 -11.60
CA ILE A 153 38.07 32.92 -11.37
C ILE A 153 37.35 33.74 -12.46
N HIS A 154 36.12 33.40 -12.87
CA HIS A 154 34.89 34.26 -12.87
C HIS A 154 33.73 33.79 -13.79
N GLU A 155 32.55 33.67 -13.15
CA GLU A 155 31.20 34.18 -13.51
C GLU A 155 30.56 34.17 -14.93
N THR A 156 29.23 33.93 -14.85
CA THR A 156 28.08 34.55 -15.60
C THR A 156 27.47 33.96 -16.89
N LEU A 157 26.13 33.78 -16.77
CA LEU A 157 25.02 34.10 -17.71
C LEU A 157 24.72 33.26 -18.98
N THR A 158 23.61 32.52 -18.87
CA THR A 158 22.46 32.40 -19.79
C THR A 158 22.56 32.78 -21.28
N GLN A 159 21.96 31.94 -22.15
CA GLN A 159 21.01 32.42 -23.17
C GLN A 159 20.04 31.34 -23.69
N THR A 160 18.86 31.79 -24.15
CA THR A 160 17.88 31.05 -24.97
C THR A 160 17.99 31.52 -26.44
N THR A 161 17.22 31.14 -27.47
CA THR A 161 15.83 30.65 -27.63
C THR A 161 15.73 29.93 -29.02
N PRO A 162 14.76 30.12 -29.94
CA PRO A 162 13.30 29.93 -29.91
C PRO A 162 12.69 29.04 -31.05
N LEU A 163 11.37 28.79 -30.97
CA LEU A 163 10.37 28.64 -32.08
C LEU A 163 10.50 27.46 -33.10
N ALA A 164 9.45 26.97 -33.79
CA ALA A 164 8.00 27.26 -33.77
C ALA A 164 7.14 26.05 -34.22
N THR A 165 5.87 26.06 -33.78
CA THR A 165 4.63 25.53 -34.42
C THR A 165 4.66 24.50 -35.57
N ASN A 166 3.83 23.45 -35.41
CA ASN A 166 2.70 23.26 -36.34
C ASN A 166 1.53 22.49 -35.68
N THR A 167 0.30 22.88 -36.01
CA THR A 167 -0.95 22.36 -35.44
C THR A 167 -1.88 21.88 -36.56
N ALA A 168 -2.29 20.61 -36.56
CA ALA A 168 -3.48 20.16 -37.30
C ALA A 168 -4.00 18.77 -36.83
N ASN A 169 -5.17 18.81 -36.19
CA ASN A 169 -6.31 17.88 -36.30
C ASN A 169 -6.20 16.35 -36.14
N ILE A 170 -6.89 15.89 -35.08
CA ILE A 170 -7.97 14.87 -35.11
C ILE A 170 -7.66 13.53 -35.81
N GLN A 171 -7.51 12.47 -35.00
CA GLN A 171 -8.51 11.37 -35.06
C GLN A 171 -8.64 10.61 -33.74
N LEU A 172 -9.90 10.31 -33.42
CA LEU A 172 -10.36 9.59 -32.24
C LEU A 172 -10.31 8.08 -32.51
N THR A 173 -9.39 7.33 -31.90
CA THR A 173 -9.47 5.86 -31.87
C THR A 173 -9.27 5.29 -30.48
N THR A 174 -10.34 4.66 -29.98
CA THR A 174 -10.35 3.86 -28.76
C THR A 174 -9.57 2.57 -28.97
N ALA A 175 -8.39 2.45 -28.36
CA ALA A 175 -7.58 1.23 -28.37
C ALA A 175 -8.13 0.13 -27.43
N THR A 176 -9.35 -0.35 -27.69
CA THR A 176 -9.82 -1.64 -27.18
C THR A 176 -9.21 -2.78 -27.98
N ASN A 177 -7.92 -3.05 -27.74
CA ASN A 177 -7.26 -4.24 -28.27
C ASN A 177 -7.59 -5.48 -27.42
N THR A 178 -8.83 -5.97 -27.56
CA THR A 178 -9.13 -7.39 -27.28
C THR A 178 -8.68 -8.24 -28.46
N ASN A 179 -7.89 -9.28 -28.18
CA ASN A 179 -7.49 -10.29 -29.16
C ASN A 179 -8.69 -11.16 -29.59
N ASP A 180 -9.50 -10.68 -30.54
CA ASP A 180 -10.62 -11.45 -31.08
C ASP A 180 -10.21 -12.44 -32.19
N GLN A 181 -8.98 -12.33 -32.72
CA GLN A 181 -8.43 -13.26 -33.72
C GLN A 181 -8.18 -14.70 -33.18
N ASN A 182 -8.00 -14.87 -31.86
CA ASN A 182 -7.85 -16.21 -31.26
C ASN A 182 -9.19 -16.96 -31.08
N THR A 183 -10.33 -16.30 -31.30
CA THR A 183 -11.65 -16.90 -31.04
C THR A 183 -12.09 -17.84 -32.16
N GLN A 184 -11.69 -17.57 -33.41
CA GLN A 184 -12.13 -18.34 -34.58
C GLN A 184 -11.30 -19.63 -34.82
N GLN A 185 -10.00 -19.64 -34.50
CA GLN A 185 -9.13 -20.79 -34.76
C GLN A 185 -9.35 -21.98 -33.80
N LEU A 186 -10.00 -21.79 -32.65
CA LEU A 186 -10.30 -22.92 -31.74
C LEU A 186 -11.50 -23.77 -32.20
N THR A 187 -12.27 -23.30 -33.19
CA THR A 187 -13.55 -23.90 -33.58
C THR A 187 -13.43 -25.18 -34.42
N GLN A 188 -12.28 -25.41 -35.07
CA GLN A 188 -12.10 -26.51 -36.03
C GLN A 188 -11.60 -27.84 -35.43
N ASN A 189 -11.24 -27.86 -34.14
CA ASN A 189 -10.83 -29.08 -33.44
C ASN A 189 -11.70 -29.32 -32.20
N SER A 190 -12.98 -29.62 -32.42
CA SER A 190 -13.93 -29.94 -31.35
C SER A 190 -13.63 -31.31 -30.75
N LEU A 191 -13.22 -31.32 -29.46
CA LEU A 191 -13.35 -32.51 -28.63
C LEU A 191 -14.83 -32.93 -28.59
N ILE A 192 -15.15 -34.08 -29.16
CA ILE A 192 -16.48 -34.67 -29.08
C ILE A 192 -16.76 -35.00 -27.61
N LEU A 193 -17.81 -34.40 -27.04
CA LEU A 193 -18.28 -34.75 -25.71
C LEU A 193 -18.91 -36.14 -25.75
N SER A 194 -18.70 -36.96 -24.71
CA SER A 194 -19.37 -38.26 -24.63
C SER A 194 -20.87 -38.09 -24.51
N ALA A 195 -21.65 -39.06 -25.01
CA ALA A 195 -23.11 -39.04 -24.96
C ALA A 195 -23.66 -38.80 -23.53
N GLU A 196 -22.99 -39.36 -22.52
CA GLU A 196 -23.30 -39.15 -21.10
C GLU A 196 -23.11 -37.69 -20.65
N ILE A 197 -22.00 -37.06 -21.04
CA ILE A 197 -21.73 -35.63 -20.74
C ILE A 197 -22.74 -34.73 -21.46
N THR A 198 -23.11 -35.07 -22.69
CA THR A 198 -24.13 -34.36 -23.47
C THR A 198 -25.50 -34.42 -22.79
N LYS A 199 -25.89 -35.60 -22.30
CA LYS A 199 -27.15 -35.78 -21.56
C LYS A 199 -27.19 -34.95 -20.26
N GLN A 200 -26.10 -34.95 -19.49
CA GLN A 200 -25.98 -34.13 -18.27
C GLN A 200 -26.03 -32.62 -18.55
N LEU A 201 -25.53 -32.17 -19.71
CA LEU A 201 -25.66 -30.79 -20.17
C LEU A 201 -27.11 -30.42 -20.53
N GLU A 202 -27.83 -31.32 -21.21
CA GLU A 202 -29.24 -31.12 -21.59
C GLU A 202 -30.18 -31.14 -20.37
N GLU A 203 -29.92 -32.02 -19.39
CA GLU A 203 -30.62 -32.07 -18.11
C GLU A 203 -30.43 -30.76 -17.31
N MET A 204 -29.18 -30.32 -17.10
CA MET A 204 -28.91 -29.07 -16.38
C MET A 204 -29.41 -27.83 -17.11
N TYR A 205 -29.42 -27.82 -18.45
CA TYR A 205 -30.07 -26.76 -19.23
C TYR A 205 -31.58 -26.73 -18.95
N SER A 206 -32.24 -27.90 -18.97
CA SER A 206 -33.68 -28.02 -18.73
C SER A 206 -34.06 -27.56 -17.32
N GLU A 207 -33.32 -28.01 -16.29
CA GLU A 207 -33.50 -27.54 -14.90
C GLU A 207 -33.37 -26.01 -14.78
N THR A 208 -32.33 -25.44 -15.36
CA THR A 208 -32.05 -23.99 -15.24
C THR A 208 -33.06 -23.17 -16.02
N TYR A 209 -33.51 -23.65 -17.18
CA TYR A 209 -34.58 -23.05 -17.96
C TYR A 209 -35.91 -23.07 -17.21
N HIS A 210 -36.31 -24.22 -16.64
CA HIS A 210 -37.52 -24.30 -15.81
C HIS A 210 -37.47 -23.38 -14.58
N LYS A 211 -36.33 -23.26 -13.90
CA LYS A 211 -36.16 -22.36 -12.75
C LYS A 211 -36.25 -20.87 -13.12
N LEU A 212 -35.83 -20.48 -14.33
CA LEU A 212 -35.67 -19.07 -14.73
C LEU A 212 -36.70 -18.55 -15.72
N LYS A 213 -37.52 -19.42 -16.34
CA LYS A 213 -38.55 -19.04 -17.32
C LYS A 213 -39.53 -17.99 -16.78
N SER A 214 -39.92 -18.10 -15.52
CA SER A 214 -40.84 -17.17 -14.85
C SER A 214 -40.14 -16.11 -13.99
N SER A 215 -38.81 -15.98 -14.07
CA SER A 215 -38.04 -15.03 -13.26
C SER A 215 -37.75 -13.73 -14.02
N ASP A 216 -37.87 -12.59 -13.35
CA ASP A 216 -37.46 -11.28 -13.87
C ASP A 216 -35.97 -11.32 -14.27
N PRO A 217 -35.62 -10.99 -15.54
CA PRO A 217 -34.23 -10.83 -15.99
C PRO A 217 -33.33 -10.00 -15.08
N THR A 218 -33.84 -8.95 -14.40
CA THR A 218 -33.00 -8.06 -13.56
C THR A 218 -32.49 -8.75 -12.29
N THR A 219 -33.22 -9.74 -11.79
CA THR A 219 -32.90 -10.46 -10.54
C THR A 219 -31.91 -11.62 -10.73
N ARG A 220 -31.66 -12.02 -11.98
CA ARG A 220 -30.86 -13.22 -12.33
C ARG A 220 -29.40 -13.07 -11.88
N PRO A 221 -28.74 -14.16 -11.44
CA PRO A 221 -27.38 -14.09 -10.91
C PRO A 221 -26.35 -13.68 -11.97
N TYR A 222 -25.28 -13.01 -11.53
CA TYR A 222 -24.21 -12.59 -12.44
C TYR A 222 -23.36 -13.79 -12.89
N ILE A 223 -23.30 -14.03 -14.20
CA ILE A 223 -22.44 -15.06 -14.80
C ILE A 223 -21.01 -14.48 -14.94
N PRO A 224 -19.99 -15.08 -14.29
CA PRO A 224 -18.63 -14.55 -14.34
C PRO A 224 -17.97 -14.80 -15.70
N LYS A 225 -17.17 -13.83 -16.18
CA LYS A 225 -16.38 -13.97 -17.41
C LYS A 225 -15.39 -15.13 -17.30
N LEU A 226 -15.53 -16.11 -18.19
CA LEU A 226 -14.68 -17.30 -18.24
C LEU A 226 -13.43 -17.05 -19.08
N LYS A 227 -12.36 -17.81 -18.83
CA LYS A 227 -11.22 -17.89 -19.74
C LYS A 227 -11.55 -18.88 -20.87
N PRO A 228 -11.16 -18.61 -22.14
CA PRO A 228 -11.34 -19.56 -23.22
C PRO A 228 -10.57 -20.85 -22.93
N SER A 229 -11.20 -22.00 -23.18
CA SER A 229 -10.61 -23.31 -23.01
C SER A 229 -11.23 -24.30 -24.00
N ARG A 230 -10.52 -25.38 -24.34
CA ARG A 230 -11.06 -26.43 -25.24
C ARG A 230 -12.32 -27.08 -24.66
N LYS A 231 -12.40 -27.27 -23.33
CA LYS A 231 -13.61 -27.77 -22.64
C LYS A 231 -14.78 -26.82 -22.84
N LEU A 232 -14.56 -25.51 -22.62
CA LEU A 232 -15.61 -24.50 -22.80
C LEU A 232 -16.07 -24.43 -24.26
N ALA A 233 -15.15 -24.48 -25.23
CA ALA A 233 -15.50 -24.50 -26.65
C ALA A 233 -16.35 -25.72 -27.04
N ALA A 234 -16.01 -26.91 -26.53
CA ALA A 234 -16.82 -28.12 -26.75
C ALA A 234 -18.22 -28.02 -26.13
N ILE A 235 -18.34 -27.50 -24.90
CA ILE A 235 -19.62 -27.26 -24.23
C ILE A 235 -20.48 -26.25 -25.02
N THR A 236 -19.90 -25.12 -25.42
CA THR A 236 -20.60 -24.09 -26.22
C THR A 236 -21.04 -24.63 -27.58
N SER A 237 -20.20 -25.42 -28.25
CA SER A 237 -20.55 -26.06 -29.53
C SER A 237 -21.74 -27.02 -29.37
N CYS A 238 -21.72 -27.88 -28.35
CA CYS A 238 -22.84 -28.78 -28.02
C CYS A 238 -24.14 -28.00 -27.72
N LEU A 239 -24.09 -26.96 -26.88
CA LEU A 239 -25.25 -26.12 -26.57
C LEU A 239 -25.84 -25.46 -27.83
N ASN A 240 -24.99 -24.90 -28.70
CA ASN A 240 -25.42 -24.22 -29.92
C ASN A 240 -25.98 -25.17 -31.00
N THR A 241 -25.48 -26.40 -31.07
CA THR A 241 -25.84 -27.36 -32.15
C THR A 241 -26.94 -28.34 -31.76
N GLN A 242 -27.03 -28.73 -30.49
CA GLN A 242 -27.91 -29.83 -30.04
C GLN A 242 -29.03 -29.37 -29.09
N ILE A 243 -28.82 -28.32 -28.29
CA ILE A 243 -29.76 -27.95 -27.20
C ILE A 243 -30.57 -26.71 -27.58
N LEU A 244 -29.91 -25.60 -27.97
CA LEU A 244 -30.60 -24.38 -28.36
C LEU A 244 -31.58 -24.58 -29.53
N PRO A 245 -31.25 -25.28 -30.63
CA PRO A 245 -32.17 -25.47 -31.76
C PRO A 245 -33.45 -26.25 -31.41
N LYS A 246 -33.43 -27.10 -30.37
CA LYS A 246 -34.63 -27.79 -29.87
C LYS A 246 -35.61 -26.84 -29.17
N THR A 247 -35.14 -25.69 -28.68
CA THR A 247 -35.93 -24.74 -27.88
C THR A 247 -36.20 -23.41 -28.56
N LEU A 248 -35.51 -23.12 -29.68
CA LEU A 248 -35.63 -21.87 -30.42
C LEU A 248 -36.15 -22.15 -31.83
N THR A 249 -37.46 -21.94 -32.03
CA THR A 249 -38.06 -21.84 -33.36
C THR A 249 -37.92 -20.41 -33.92
N PRO A 250 -38.01 -20.21 -35.25
CA PRO A 250 -37.84 -18.88 -35.86
C PRO A 250 -38.79 -17.79 -35.35
N ASN A 251 -39.97 -18.19 -34.86
CA ASN A 251 -41.01 -17.29 -34.35
C ASN A 251 -41.02 -17.24 -32.80
N THR A 252 -39.87 -17.35 -32.14
CA THR A 252 -39.78 -17.29 -30.67
C THR A 252 -39.88 -15.86 -30.15
N ASP A 253 -40.66 -15.67 -29.07
CA ASP A 253 -40.73 -14.40 -28.35
C ASP A 253 -39.37 -13.99 -27.77
N PHE A 254 -39.12 -12.68 -27.70
CA PHE A 254 -37.89 -12.09 -27.20
C PHE A 254 -37.55 -12.54 -25.76
N ASN A 255 -38.54 -12.64 -24.87
CA ASN A 255 -38.30 -13.06 -23.49
C ASN A 255 -37.90 -14.55 -23.41
N THR A 256 -38.47 -15.36 -24.31
CA THR A 256 -38.13 -16.77 -24.47
C THR A 256 -36.70 -16.90 -24.99
N LEU A 257 -36.36 -16.19 -26.08
CA LEU A 257 -35.02 -16.14 -26.66
C LEU A 257 -33.95 -15.72 -25.63
N GLN A 258 -34.18 -14.59 -24.96
CA GLN A 258 -33.27 -14.04 -23.94
C GLN A 258 -33.08 -15.00 -22.76
N THR A 259 -34.13 -15.73 -22.38
CA THR A 259 -34.05 -16.71 -21.29
C THR A 259 -33.32 -17.98 -21.72
N SER A 260 -33.57 -18.52 -22.91
CA SER A 260 -32.83 -19.66 -23.46
C SER A 260 -31.33 -19.35 -23.58
N ILE A 261 -30.96 -18.19 -24.13
CA ILE A 261 -29.55 -17.76 -24.26
C ILE A 261 -28.90 -17.62 -22.88
N TYR A 262 -29.58 -16.98 -21.91
CA TYR A 262 -29.07 -16.85 -20.55
C TYR A 262 -28.88 -18.23 -19.88
N CYS A 263 -29.84 -19.15 -20.02
CA CYS A 263 -29.76 -20.49 -19.41
C CYS A 263 -28.66 -21.33 -20.05
N ALA A 264 -28.43 -21.22 -21.36
CA ALA A 264 -27.30 -21.84 -22.03
C ALA A 264 -25.96 -21.29 -21.52
N ALA A 265 -25.82 -19.96 -21.39
CA ALA A 265 -24.61 -19.34 -20.85
C ALA A 265 -24.36 -19.71 -19.38
N TYR A 266 -25.41 -19.75 -18.55
CA TYR A 266 -25.35 -20.18 -17.16
C TYR A 266 -24.92 -21.64 -17.05
N THR A 267 -25.52 -22.51 -17.87
CA THR A 267 -25.22 -23.95 -17.96
C THR A 267 -23.78 -24.18 -18.40
N ALA A 268 -23.32 -23.49 -19.45
CA ALA A 268 -21.93 -23.55 -19.91
C ALA A 268 -20.94 -23.15 -18.80
N ALA A 269 -21.23 -22.05 -18.08
CA ALA A 269 -20.39 -21.58 -16.99
C ALA A 269 -20.35 -22.57 -15.83
N LYS A 270 -21.51 -23.06 -15.37
CA LYS A 270 -21.62 -24.03 -14.27
C LYS A 270 -20.93 -25.36 -14.62
N PHE A 271 -21.12 -25.90 -15.83
CA PHE A 271 -20.49 -27.14 -16.29
C PHE A 271 -18.96 -27.01 -16.50
N ASN A 272 -18.50 -25.81 -16.83
CA ASN A 272 -17.07 -25.47 -16.87
C ASN A 272 -16.47 -25.21 -15.47
N GLY A 273 -17.25 -25.37 -14.39
CA GLY A 273 -16.79 -25.27 -12.99
C GLY A 273 -16.81 -23.85 -12.42
N ALA A 274 -17.52 -22.90 -13.04
CA ALA A 274 -17.62 -21.54 -12.54
C ALA A 274 -18.50 -21.47 -11.28
N ARG A 275 -18.00 -20.74 -10.26
CA ARG A 275 -18.76 -20.47 -9.04
C ARG A 275 -19.70 -19.28 -9.25
N ILE A 276 -20.87 -19.55 -9.81
CA ILE A 276 -21.95 -18.57 -9.90
C ILE A 276 -22.57 -18.42 -8.51
N LYS A 277 -22.53 -17.21 -7.95
CA LYS A 277 -23.24 -16.89 -6.71
C LYS A 277 -24.67 -16.54 -7.07
N GLU A 278 -25.65 -17.15 -6.40
CA GLU A 278 -27.00 -16.60 -6.39
C GLU A 278 -26.97 -15.21 -5.74
N ASN A 279 -27.86 -14.30 -6.16
CA ASN A 279 -27.94 -12.93 -5.67
C ASN A 279 -28.49 -12.87 -4.22
N VAL A 280 -27.75 -13.47 -3.28
CA VAL A 280 -27.85 -13.10 -1.88
C VAL A 280 -27.25 -11.71 -1.76
N GLU A 281 -28.09 -10.71 -1.50
CA GLU A 281 -27.71 -9.30 -1.34
C GLU A 281 -26.49 -9.19 -0.41
N SER A 282 -25.32 -8.93 -1.00
CA SER A 282 -24.08 -9.03 -0.25
C SER A 282 -23.87 -7.75 0.56
N ASN A 283 -24.52 -7.68 1.73
CA ASN A 283 -24.28 -6.69 2.80
C ASN A 283 -22.81 -6.64 3.30
N ASN A 284 -21.94 -7.49 2.73
CA ASN A 284 -20.51 -7.56 2.97
C ASN A 284 -19.67 -6.56 2.16
N GLN A 285 -20.27 -5.60 1.44
CA GLN A 285 -19.60 -4.31 1.21
C GLN A 285 -19.60 -3.47 2.50
N SER A 286 -19.05 -4.03 3.59
CA SER A 286 -18.70 -3.23 4.76
C SER A 286 -17.72 -2.17 4.28
N GLU A 287 -18.12 -0.90 4.38
CA GLU A 287 -17.31 0.25 4.00
C GLU A 287 -15.89 0.04 4.54
N GLN A 288 -14.89 -0.01 3.65
CA GLN A 288 -13.55 -0.52 4.00
C GLN A 288 -12.78 0.50 4.84
N VAL A 289 -13.18 0.63 6.10
CA VAL A 289 -12.64 1.59 7.06
C VAL A 289 -11.13 1.37 7.18
N PRO A 290 -10.30 2.38 6.86
CA PRO A 290 -8.85 2.23 6.86
C PRO A 290 -8.29 1.76 8.20
N TRP A 291 -7.20 0.99 8.15
CA TRP A 291 -6.52 0.48 9.34
C TRP A 291 -6.11 1.56 10.35
N TRP A 292 -5.76 2.77 9.88
CA TRP A 292 -5.44 3.89 10.77
C TRP A 292 -6.67 4.36 11.56
N GLN A 293 -7.85 4.34 10.95
CA GLN A 293 -9.11 4.76 11.58
C GLN A 293 -9.51 3.72 12.63
N LYS A 294 -9.56 2.43 12.27
CA LYS A 294 -9.81 1.32 13.20
C LYS A 294 -8.85 1.36 14.41
N ARG A 295 -7.58 1.72 14.20
CA ARG A 295 -6.57 1.86 15.27
C ARG A 295 -6.86 3.03 16.21
N LEU A 296 -7.23 4.20 15.68
CA LEU A 296 -7.58 5.37 16.50
C LEU A 296 -8.89 5.14 17.29
N GLU A 297 -9.91 4.59 16.63
CA GLU A 297 -11.21 4.26 17.25
C GLU A 297 -11.03 3.25 18.39
N ARG A 298 -10.26 2.16 18.20
CA ARG A 298 -9.93 1.22 19.29
C ARG A 298 -9.22 1.89 20.48
N ARG A 299 -8.30 2.83 20.23
CA ARG A 299 -7.62 3.57 21.32
C ARG A 299 -8.58 4.50 22.06
N ILE A 300 -9.48 5.18 21.33
CA ILE A 300 -10.55 6.02 21.89
C ILE A 300 -11.50 5.19 22.76
N SER A 301 -11.95 4.02 22.28
CA SER A 301 -12.80 3.11 23.06
C SER A 301 -12.09 2.59 24.32
N LYS A 302 -10.80 2.24 24.23
CA LYS A 302 -10.01 1.85 25.42
C LYS A 302 -9.92 2.99 26.45
N LEU A 303 -9.70 4.23 26.01
CA LEU A 303 -9.69 5.39 26.91
C LEU A 303 -11.05 5.65 27.55
N ARG A 304 -12.15 5.57 26.78
CA ARG A 304 -13.52 5.69 27.31
C ARG A 304 -13.83 4.64 28.37
N ALA A 305 -13.47 3.37 28.12
CA ALA A 305 -13.64 2.30 29.09
C ALA A 305 -12.78 2.49 30.36
N ASN A 306 -11.56 3.01 30.22
CA ASN A 306 -10.70 3.32 31.37
C ASN A 306 -11.24 4.51 32.19
N ILE A 307 -11.81 5.53 31.53
CA ILE A 307 -12.49 6.65 32.21
C ILE A 307 -13.70 6.13 32.99
N GLY A 308 -14.56 5.31 32.36
CA GLY A 308 -15.73 4.71 33.04
C GLY A 308 -15.35 3.92 34.30
N ARG A 309 -14.35 3.05 34.20
CA ARG A 309 -13.83 2.30 35.36
C ARG A 309 -13.30 3.21 36.48
N LEU A 310 -12.55 4.26 36.13
CA LEU A 310 -12.08 5.23 37.13
C LEU A 310 -13.22 6.04 37.75
N THR A 311 -14.27 6.39 36.99
CA THR A 311 -15.44 7.09 37.56
C THR A 311 -16.30 6.18 38.43
N GLU A 312 -16.41 4.89 38.12
CA GLU A 312 -17.03 3.87 39.00
C GLU A 312 -16.24 3.70 40.30
N TYR A 313 -14.92 3.57 40.20
CA TYR A 313 -14.03 3.48 41.37
C TYR A 313 -14.05 4.75 42.24
N ALA A 314 -14.11 5.93 41.61
CA ALA A 314 -14.27 7.21 42.29
C ALA A 314 -15.61 7.34 43.03
N LYS A 315 -16.68 6.70 42.51
CA LYS A 315 -17.99 6.60 43.17
C LYS A 315 -18.03 5.60 44.32
N GLY A 316 -16.92 4.93 44.64
CA GLY A 316 -16.84 3.97 45.74
C GLY A 316 -17.12 2.52 45.36
N VAL A 317 -17.32 2.18 44.09
CA VAL A 317 -17.49 0.77 43.68
C VAL A 317 -16.18 0.01 43.84
N ARG A 318 -16.18 -1.06 44.63
CA ARG A 318 -15.02 -1.93 44.89
C ARG A 318 -15.32 -3.37 44.52
N SER A 319 -14.82 -3.79 43.35
CA SER A 319 -14.85 -5.17 42.86
C SER A 319 -13.44 -5.57 42.50
N GLN A 320 -13.03 -6.81 42.83
CA GLN A 320 -11.67 -7.31 42.59
C GLN A 320 -11.23 -7.15 41.12
N ALA A 321 -12.13 -7.43 40.16
CA ALA A 321 -11.86 -7.24 38.74
C ALA A 321 -11.68 -5.75 38.36
N LEU A 322 -12.46 -4.86 38.97
CA LEU A 322 -12.31 -3.42 38.79
C LEU A 322 -10.97 -2.94 39.36
N GLU A 323 -10.57 -3.38 40.55
CA GLU A 323 -9.30 -2.99 41.18
C GLU A 323 -8.09 -3.44 40.37
N ILE A 324 -8.09 -4.65 39.80
CA ILE A 324 -7.07 -5.11 38.86
C ILE A 324 -6.97 -4.16 37.65
N HIS A 325 -8.10 -3.72 37.10
CA HIS A 325 -8.10 -2.74 36.02
C HIS A 325 -7.59 -1.36 36.46
N ILE A 326 -7.95 -0.89 37.66
CA ILE A 326 -7.48 0.39 38.21
C ILE A 326 -5.97 0.36 38.46
N CYS A 327 -5.42 -0.71 39.02
CA CYS A 327 -3.96 -0.88 39.19
C CYS A 327 -3.24 -0.84 37.84
N ASN A 328 -3.77 -1.52 36.82
CA ASN A 328 -3.23 -1.46 35.46
C ASN A 328 -3.32 -0.05 34.85
N ILE A 329 -4.40 0.70 35.09
CA ILE A 329 -4.56 2.09 34.66
C ILE A 329 -3.54 3.00 35.37
N LYS A 330 -3.45 2.93 36.71
CA LYS A 330 -2.48 3.71 37.50
C LYS A 330 -1.05 3.45 37.04
N ARG A 331 -0.67 2.19 36.78
CA ARG A 331 0.64 1.84 36.22
C ARG A 331 0.87 2.39 34.80
N THR A 332 -0.13 2.26 33.91
CA THR A 332 -0.01 2.69 32.50
C THR A 332 0.05 4.22 32.34
N TYR A 333 -0.62 4.95 33.25
CA TYR A 333 -0.77 6.40 33.19
C TYR A 333 -0.16 7.10 34.40
N LYS A 334 0.86 6.50 35.04
CA LYS A 334 1.57 7.06 36.21
C LYS A 334 2.12 8.46 35.93
N ILE A 335 2.58 8.68 34.70
CA ILE A 335 3.11 9.97 34.23
C ILE A 335 2.22 10.46 33.06
N HIS A 336 1.85 11.74 33.08
CA HIS A 336 1.06 12.34 32.02
C HIS A 336 1.91 12.58 30.76
N THR A 337 2.92 13.45 30.87
CA THR A 337 3.96 13.75 29.87
C THR A 337 5.34 13.71 30.53
N GLN A 338 6.41 13.75 29.73
CA GLN A 338 7.80 13.67 30.20
C GLN A 338 8.22 14.78 31.19
N HIS A 339 7.48 15.90 31.26
CA HIS A 339 7.84 17.07 32.06
C HIS A 339 6.86 17.36 33.21
N GLU A 340 5.89 16.47 33.44
CA GLU A 340 4.90 16.61 34.51
C GLU A 340 5.18 15.64 35.66
N ALA A 341 4.76 16.05 36.87
CA ALA A 341 4.83 15.22 38.05
C ALA A 341 3.97 13.94 37.91
N GLU A 342 4.22 12.96 38.79
CA GLU A 342 3.45 11.72 38.77
C GLU A 342 1.99 11.95 39.19
N ASN A 343 1.07 11.27 38.51
CA ASN A 343 -0.33 11.20 38.88
C ASN A 343 -0.46 10.44 40.21
N THR A 344 -0.86 11.16 41.25
CA THR A 344 -1.11 10.64 42.60
C THR A 344 -2.59 10.33 42.80
N ASP A 345 -3.45 11.33 42.62
CA ASP A 345 -4.89 11.23 42.84
C ASP A 345 -5.69 10.72 41.63
N ILE A 346 -6.84 10.11 41.91
CA ILE A 346 -7.83 9.62 40.95
C ILE A 346 -8.27 10.74 39.99
N THR A 347 -8.38 11.99 40.45
CA THR A 347 -8.72 13.14 39.60
C THR A 347 -7.63 13.41 38.55
N HIS A 348 -6.35 13.35 38.92
CA HIS A 348 -5.20 13.53 38.02
C HIS A 348 -5.15 12.43 36.95
N PHE A 349 -5.43 11.17 37.33
CA PHE A 349 -5.57 10.07 36.38
C PHE A 349 -6.76 10.25 35.43
N LEU A 350 -7.91 10.71 35.94
CA LEU A 350 -9.10 10.98 35.12
C LEU A 350 -8.85 12.10 34.12
N ASP A 351 -8.22 13.20 34.53
CA ASP A 351 -7.89 14.29 33.62
C ASP A 351 -6.86 13.87 32.57
N THR A 352 -5.81 13.15 32.98
CA THR A 352 -4.84 12.53 32.06
C THR A 352 -5.51 11.71 30.96
N LEU A 353 -6.53 10.93 31.30
CA LEU A 353 -7.29 10.15 30.32
C LEU A 353 -8.22 11.01 29.46
N LYS A 354 -8.89 12.03 30.02
CA LYS A 354 -9.73 12.98 29.29
C LYS A 354 -8.92 13.77 28.26
N GLN A 355 -7.76 14.30 28.64
CA GLN A 355 -6.85 14.99 27.73
C GLN A 355 -6.35 14.07 26.61
N LYS A 356 -5.90 12.85 26.95
CA LYS A 356 -5.45 11.85 25.95
C LYS A 356 -6.60 11.38 25.04
N LEU A 357 -7.83 11.34 25.54
CA LEU A 357 -9.04 11.07 24.75
C LEU A 357 -9.33 12.20 23.76
N ASN A 358 -9.33 13.46 24.23
CA ASN A 358 -9.55 14.64 23.40
C ASN A 358 -8.51 14.75 22.28
N SER A 359 -7.22 14.57 22.61
CA SER A 359 -6.12 14.56 21.64
C SER A 359 -6.31 13.51 20.54
N LEU A 360 -6.70 12.27 20.89
CA LEU A 360 -6.97 11.23 19.90
C LEU A 360 -8.26 11.47 19.10
N ALA A 361 -9.32 12.01 19.71
CA ALA A 361 -10.55 12.37 19.02
C ALA A 361 -10.30 13.49 17.98
N ASN A 362 -9.56 14.54 18.36
CA ASN A 362 -9.16 15.62 17.46
C ASN A 362 -8.20 15.14 16.36
N ARG A 363 -7.36 14.13 16.62
CA ARG A 363 -6.56 13.46 15.59
C ARG A 363 -7.42 12.66 14.62
N LEU A 364 -8.40 11.89 15.12
CA LEU A 364 -9.35 11.13 14.30
C LEU A 364 -10.16 12.06 13.38
N ARG A 365 -10.71 13.15 13.93
CA ARG A 365 -11.45 14.18 13.18
C ARG A 365 -10.58 14.76 12.05
N ARG A 366 -9.41 15.32 12.37
CA ARG A 366 -8.48 15.91 11.38
C ARG A 366 -8.09 14.91 10.28
N TYR A 367 -7.88 13.65 10.62
CA TYR A 367 -7.56 12.62 9.64
C TYR A 367 -8.76 12.29 8.73
N LYS A 368 -9.98 12.15 9.27
CA LYS A 368 -11.20 11.98 8.45
C LYS A 368 -11.40 13.15 7.49
N GLU A 369 -11.31 14.39 7.97
CA GLU A 369 -11.43 15.59 7.14
C GLU A 369 -10.34 15.65 6.04
N THR A 370 -9.09 15.32 6.38
CA THR A 370 -7.97 15.31 5.41
C THR A 370 -8.13 14.21 4.37
N THR A 371 -8.58 13.02 4.77
CA THR A 371 -8.87 11.91 3.84
C THR A 371 -10.05 12.28 2.92
N THR A 372 -11.11 12.87 3.45
CA THR A 372 -12.27 13.32 2.67
C THR A 372 -11.84 14.37 1.64
N ARG A 373 -11.11 15.41 2.05
CA ARG A 373 -10.54 16.42 1.13
C ARG A 373 -9.66 15.79 0.04
N LYS A 374 -8.81 14.81 0.37
CA LYS A 374 -7.99 14.11 -0.63
C LYS A 374 -8.79 13.27 -1.61
N ILE A 375 -9.88 12.64 -1.17
CA ILE A 375 -10.81 11.89 -2.03
C ILE A 375 -11.56 12.87 -2.94
N GLN A 376 -12.12 13.93 -2.39
CA GLN A 376 -12.82 15.00 -3.13
C GLN A 376 -11.93 15.64 -4.19
N ASN A 377 -10.71 16.07 -3.85
CA ASN A 377 -9.77 16.64 -4.83
C ASN A 377 -9.40 15.63 -5.92
N LYS A 378 -9.25 14.34 -5.59
CA LYS A 378 -9.00 13.29 -6.59
C LYS A 378 -10.21 13.05 -7.49
N GLN A 379 -11.42 13.11 -6.95
CA GLN A 379 -12.65 13.00 -7.73
C GLN A 379 -12.82 14.20 -8.66
N PHE A 380 -12.59 15.42 -8.16
CA PHE A 380 -12.63 16.64 -8.96
C PHE A 380 -11.66 16.56 -10.16
N ASN A 381 -10.38 16.27 -9.90
CA ASN A 381 -9.36 16.18 -10.95
C ASN A 381 -9.61 15.05 -11.98
N ASN A 382 -10.26 13.95 -11.57
CA ASN A 382 -10.49 12.80 -12.45
C ASN A 382 -11.87 12.82 -13.14
N ASN A 383 -12.89 13.40 -12.50
CA ASN A 383 -14.28 13.45 -12.97
C ASN A 383 -15.07 14.50 -12.18
N GLU A 384 -14.85 15.76 -12.55
CA GLU A 384 -15.53 16.94 -11.99
C GLU A 384 -17.06 16.82 -11.97
N LYS A 385 -17.66 16.27 -13.05
CA LYS A 385 -19.12 16.04 -13.13
C LYS A 385 -19.63 15.10 -12.03
N LEU A 386 -18.89 14.04 -11.69
CA LEU A 386 -19.25 13.17 -10.57
C LEU A 386 -19.04 13.85 -9.21
N PHE A 387 -17.99 14.68 -9.06
CA PHE A 387 -17.76 15.45 -7.84
C PHE A 387 -18.92 16.41 -7.57
N TYR A 388 -19.30 17.25 -8.55
CA TYR A 388 -20.44 18.15 -8.38
C TYR A 388 -21.73 17.38 -8.15
N ARG A 389 -22.02 16.32 -8.92
CA ARG A 389 -23.23 15.51 -8.70
C ARG A 389 -23.29 14.93 -7.29
N GLN A 390 -22.17 14.51 -6.70
CA GLN A 390 -22.13 14.06 -5.31
C GLN A 390 -22.33 15.21 -4.32
N LEU A 391 -21.79 16.39 -4.59
CA LEU A 391 -22.02 17.60 -3.79
C LEU A 391 -23.52 17.98 -3.79
N THR A 392 -24.14 18.00 -4.98
CA THR A 392 -25.59 18.23 -5.13
C THR A 392 -26.38 17.12 -4.42
N GLN A 393 -26.04 15.83 -4.61
CA GLN A 393 -26.73 14.72 -3.93
C GLN A 393 -26.61 14.75 -2.39
N GLN A 394 -25.51 15.25 -1.83
CA GLN A 394 -25.38 15.46 -0.38
C GLN A 394 -26.26 16.60 0.14
N ASN A 395 -26.43 17.67 -0.66
CA ASN A 395 -27.26 18.82 -0.32
C ASN A 395 -28.77 18.62 -0.66
N ASN A 396 -29.09 17.77 -1.64
CA ASN A 396 -30.44 17.56 -2.18
C ASN A 396 -31.38 16.74 -1.28
N LYS A 397 -31.04 16.56 0.01
CA LYS A 397 -32.07 16.25 1.01
C LYS A 397 -32.96 17.46 1.34
N LEU A 398 -32.67 18.65 0.79
CA LEU A 398 -33.41 19.89 1.08
C LEU A 398 -33.88 20.69 -0.14
N GLN A 399 -33.53 20.33 -1.38
CA GLN A 399 -33.88 21.13 -2.56
C GLN A 399 -34.16 20.26 -3.79
N HIS A 400 -35.43 20.19 -4.18
CA HIS A 400 -35.83 19.82 -5.55
C HIS A 400 -36.38 21.03 -6.34
N ASP A 401 -36.68 22.15 -5.66
CA ASP A 401 -37.40 23.31 -6.22
C ASP A 401 -36.78 24.68 -5.86
N THR A 402 -35.47 24.78 -5.55
CA THR A 402 -34.83 26.12 -5.54
C THR A 402 -34.76 26.67 -6.96
N PRO A 403 -35.39 27.82 -7.27
CA PRO A 403 -35.16 28.51 -8.52
C PRO A 403 -33.70 28.95 -8.65
N LEU A 404 -33.24 29.14 -9.89
CA LEU A 404 -31.89 29.63 -10.17
C LEU A 404 -31.67 30.97 -9.44
N PRO A 405 -30.59 31.15 -8.67
CA PRO A 405 -30.40 32.35 -7.87
C PRO A 405 -30.33 33.60 -8.75
N SER A 406 -31.10 34.64 -8.38
CA SER A 406 -31.14 35.92 -9.09
C SER A 406 -29.74 36.54 -9.22
N PRO A 407 -29.40 37.21 -10.35
CA PRO A 407 -28.14 37.92 -10.52
C PRO A 407 -27.82 38.87 -9.35
N GLU A 408 -28.84 39.53 -8.77
CA GLU A 408 -28.68 40.39 -7.60
C GLU A 408 -28.24 39.60 -6.36
N SER A 409 -28.86 38.44 -6.10
CA SER A 409 -28.48 37.58 -4.96
C SER A 409 -27.04 37.06 -5.09
N LEU A 410 -26.60 36.79 -6.32
CA LEU A 410 -25.25 36.33 -6.63
C LEU A 410 -24.25 37.49 -6.49
N HIS A 411 -24.60 38.70 -6.97
CA HIS A 411 -23.81 39.91 -6.76
C HIS A 411 -23.66 40.24 -5.27
N THR A 412 -24.76 40.27 -4.50
CA THR A 412 -24.77 40.53 -3.05
C THR A 412 -23.95 39.50 -2.27
N PHE A 413 -23.97 38.22 -2.68
CA PHE A 413 -23.14 37.19 -2.07
C PHE A 413 -21.64 37.48 -2.26
N TRP A 414 -21.20 37.74 -3.50
CA TRP A 414 -19.79 38.01 -3.79
C TRP A 414 -19.32 39.37 -3.26
N SER A 415 -20.14 40.41 -3.34
CA SER A 415 -19.83 41.72 -2.75
C SER A 415 -19.68 41.61 -1.23
N ASN A 416 -20.49 40.79 -0.55
CA ASN A 416 -20.32 40.59 0.88
C ASN A 416 -19.00 39.90 1.28
N ILE A 417 -18.39 39.11 0.39
CA ILE A 417 -17.10 38.43 0.61
C ILE A 417 -15.91 39.33 0.25
N TRP A 418 -16.04 40.17 -0.78
CA TRP A 418 -14.92 40.94 -1.35
C TRP A 418 -14.97 42.45 -1.11
N SER A 419 -16.15 43.05 -0.98
CA SER A 419 -16.34 44.51 -0.80
C SER A 419 -16.38 44.95 0.67
N ASN A 420 -16.65 44.02 1.60
CA ASN A 420 -16.63 44.31 3.04
C ASN A 420 -15.20 44.15 3.59
N PRO A 421 -14.46 45.24 3.92
CA PRO A 421 -13.18 45.10 4.60
C PRO A 421 -13.41 44.51 5.99
N MET A 422 -12.80 43.35 6.27
CA MET A 422 -12.87 42.74 7.60
C MET A 422 -12.17 43.64 8.63
N GLN A 423 -12.95 44.39 9.40
CA GLN A 423 -12.47 44.98 10.65
C GLN A 423 -12.19 43.83 11.64
N HIS A 424 -10.93 43.38 11.69
CA HIS A 424 -10.48 42.52 12.76
C HIS A 424 -10.68 43.26 14.10
N GLN A 425 -11.43 42.66 15.02
CA GLN A 425 -11.65 43.23 16.35
C GLN A 425 -10.29 43.49 17.03
N GLN A 426 -9.98 44.76 17.31
CA GLN A 426 -8.72 45.18 17.94
C GLN A 426 -8.54 44.61 19.37
N SER A 427 -9.58 43.99 19.94
CA SER A 427 -9.53 43.28 21.22
C SER A 427 -8.97 41.87 21.14
N ILE A 428 -8.54 41.38 19.97
CA ILE A 428 -7.64 40.22 19.92
C ILE A 428 -6.26 40.75 20.36
N PRO A 429 -5.73 40.35 21.53
CA PRO A 429 -4.35 40.66 21.86
C PRO A 429 -3.47 39.94 20.85
N VAL A 430 -2.99 40.70 19.86
CA VAL A 430 -1.88 40.27 19.02
C VAL A 430 -0.76 39.95 20.01
N PHE A 431 -0.38 38.67 20.08
CA PHE A 431 0.84 38.28 20.78
C PHE A 431 1.99 38.99 20.07
N THR A 432 2.36 40.17 20.56
CA THR A 432 3.64 40.80 20.33
C THR A 432 4.66 39.85 20.95
N VAL A 433 5.10 38.88 20.14
CA VAL A 433 6.27 38.06 20.45
C VAL A 433 7.45 39.02 20.40
N VAL A 434 7.73 39.65 21.55
CA VAL A 434 8.96 40.39 21.77
C VAL A 434 10.08 39.35 21.79
N ILE A 435 10.67 39.12 20.61
CA ILE A 435 11.83 38.27 20.46
C ILE A 435 13.01 39.02 21.10
N TYR A 436 13.18 38.86 22.41
CA TYR A 436 14.45 39.17 23.05
C TYR A 436 15.52 38.29 22.42
N ARG A 437 16.37 38.90 21.58
CA ARG A 437 17.61 38.29 21.10
C ARG A 437 18.63 38.31 22.22
N ASP A 438 18.51 37.37 23.16
CA ASP A 438 19.64 37.07 24.03
C ASP A 438 20.73 36.35 23.20
N ASN A 439 21.84 37.04 22.98
CA ASN A 439 22.94 36.58 22.13
C ASN A 439 23.95 35.69 22.89
N ARG A 440 23.52 34.96 23.94
CA ARG A 440 24.40 34.09 24.74
C ARG A 440 23.82 32.70 25.05
N THR A 441 23.59 31.88 24.02
CA THR A 441 24.12 30.49 23.89
C THR A 441 23.53 29.76 22.69
N ARG A 442 24.39 29.29 21.78
CA ARG A 442 24.01 28.39 20.68
C ARG A 442 24.33 26.94 21.04
N GLN A 443 23.33 26.10 21.31
CA GLN A 443 23.23 24.69 20.86
C GLN A 443 21.73 24.34 20.81
N SER A 444 21.08 24.23 19.64
CA SER A 444 20.94 23.00 18.84
C SER A 444 20.04 21.92 19.52
N LEU A 445 18.97 21.37 18.92
CA LEU A 445 18.32 21.57 17.60
C LEU A 445 16.89 20.96 17.64
N TYR A 446 15.82 21.76 17.67
CA TYR A 446 14.43 21.26 17.52
C TYR A 446 13.99 21.30 16.05
N ARG A 447 13.84 20.13 15.40
CA ARG A 447 13.23 20.02 14.06
C ARG A 447 11.69 20.04 14.15
N GLY A 448 11.12 21.22 14.33
CA GLY A 448 9.69 21.48 14.21
C GLY A 448 9.26 21.64 12.75
N TYR A 449 8.20 20.94 12.32
CA TYR A 449 7.69 21.00 10.95
C TYR A 449 7.01 22.35 10.65
N GLN A 450 7.65 23.16 9.81
CA GLN A 450 7.02 24.33 9.17
C GLN A 450 5.95 23.87 8.15
N TYR A 451 4.67 24.10 8.46
CA TYR A 451 3.61 24.03 7.47
C TYR A 451 3.59 25.34 6.67
N GLY A 452 4.26 25.36 5.52
CA GLY A 452 4.22 26.50 4.61
C GLY A 452 2.82 26.71 4.04
N PHE A 453 2.16 27.80 4.45
CA PHE A 453 1.04 28.37 3.70
C PHE A 453 1.59 29.04 2.44
N LEU A 454 1.64 28.28 1.33
CA LEU A 454 1.90 28.85 0.01
C LEU A 454 0.69 29.67 -0.43
N ARG A 455 0.68 30.97 -0.13
CA ARG A 455 -0.11 31.95 -0.88
C ARG A 455 0.58 32.19 -2.23
N THR A 456 0.19 31.43 -3.23
CA THR A 456 0.33 31.89 -4.62
C THR A 456 -0.70 32.98 -4.87
N ASN A 457 -0.26 34.16 -5.31
CA ASN A 457 -0.89 34.98 -6.35
C ASN A 457 -0.11 36.30 -6.49
N ASN A 458 0.76 36.35 -7.48
CA ASN A 458 1.41 37.58 -7.92
C ASN A 458 0.92 37.83 -9.36
N ILE A 459 -0.26 38.45 -9.49
CA ILE A 459 -0.79 38.92 -10.77
C ILE A 459 -0.70 40.45 -10.74
N LYS A 460 0.30 41.00 -11.42
CA LYS A 460 0.34 42.43 -11.72
C LYS A 460 -0.63 42.72 -12.85
N LEU A 461 -1.82 43.22 -12.52
CA LEU A 461 -2.60 44.02 -13.45
C LEU A 461 -1.95 45.42 -13.50
N GLN A 462 -1.25 45.72 -14.60
CA GLN A 462 -0.98 47.11 -14.96
C GLN A 462 -2.17 47.64 -15.74
N LEU A 463 -2.96 48.50 -15.09
CA LEU A 463 -3.73 49.50 -15.81
C LEU A 463 -2.75 50.58 -16.29
N LYS A 464 -2.76 50.85 -17.60
CA LYS A 464 -2.32 52.12 -18.16
C LYS A 464 -3.53 52.77 -18.83
N ASN A 465 -3.70 54.05 -18.54
CA ASN A 465 -4.54 54.96 -19.31
C ASN A 465 -3.94 55.19 -20.71
#